data_AF-A0A3B9SGV7-F1
#
_entry.id   AF-A0A3B9SGV7-F1
#
_cell.length_a   1.000
_cell.length_b   1.000
_cell.length_c   1.000
_cell.angle_alpha   90.00
_cell.angle_beta   90.00
_cell.angle_gamma   90.00
#
_symmetry.space_group_name_H-M   'P 1'
#
loop_
_entity.id
_entity.type
_entity.pdbx_description
1 polymer ?
#
loop_
_entity_poly.entity_id
_entity_poly.type
_entity_poly.pdbx_seq_one_letter_code
_entity_poly.pdbx_strand_id
1 'polypeptide(L)'
;MGLQTANEKTARRINRCYENKVYENAVTLLKKKNINVVTHIILGLPEEDYSDMLSSVRYAVKSGTDGLKLQLLHILKGTELERQYLKAPFPLFTLDSYTDTIVDLAQEIPANIVLHRITGDGKKEELVAPLWPLDKRRVLNTVHRKFKERNTNQGKKVYL
;
A
#
# COMPACT_ATOMS: atom_id res chain seq x y z
N MET A 1 -2.10 -11.45 4.34
CA MET A 1 -0.92 -11.91 3.57
C MET A 1 -0.05 -10.72 3.23
N GLY A 2 1.26 -10.81 3.47
CA GLY A 2 2.17 -9.66 3.40
C GLY A 2 2.84 -9.46 2.05
N LEU A 3 2.11 -9.26 0.94
CA LEU A 3 2.71 -9.10 -0.40
C LEU A 3 3.76 -7.97 -0.46
N GLN A 4 3.48 -6.85 0.19
CA GLN A 4 4.23 -5.58 0.21
C GLN A 4 4.35 -4.90 -1.16
N THR A 5 4.85 -5.60 -2.16
CA THR A 5 4.97 -5.15 -3.56
C THR A 5 4.96 -6.37 -4.48
N ALA A 6 4.44 -6.21 -5.70
CA ALA A 6 4.58 -7.20 -6.77
C ALA A 6 5.84 -6.96 -7.61
N ASN A 7 6.57 -5.86 -7.43
CA ASN A 7 7.84 -5.64 -8.09
C ASN A 7 8.92 -6.52 -7.45
N GLU A 8 9.36 -7.55 -8.16
CA GLU A 8 10.35 -8.51 -7.67
C GLU A 8 11.72 -7.88 -7.38
N LYS A 9 12.11 -6.81 -8.09
CA LYS A 9 13.36 -6.10 -7.79
C LYS A 9 13.26 -5.38 -6.45
N THR A 10 12.15 -4.70 -6.19
CA THR A 10 11.89 -4.04 -4.91
C THR A 10 11.74 -5.06 -3.79
N ALA A 11 11.01 -6.15 -4.01
CA ALA A 11 10.83 -7.24 -3.04
C ALA A 11 12.16 -7.83 -2.56
N ARG A 12 13.12 -8.05 -3.48
CA ARG A 12 14.48 -8.49 -3.12
C ARG A 12 15.23 -7.44 -2.31
N ARG A 13 15.13 -6.17 -2.70
CA ARG A 13 15.82 -5.07 -2.03
C ARG A 13 15.38 -4.87 -0.58
N ILE A 14 14.08 -4.99 -0.33
CA ILE A 14 13.52 -4.91 1.04
C ILE A 14 13.63 -6.22 1.81
N ASN A 15 14.32 -7.22 1.24
CA ASN A 15 14.51 -8.53 1.82
C ASN A 15 13.18 -9.19 2.24
N ARG A 16 12.20 -9.23 1.33
CA ARG A 16 10.89 -9.89 1.57
C ARG A 16 11.02 -11.41 1.76
N CYS A 17 12.14 -12.00 1.31
CA CYS A 17 12.50 -13.42 1.48
C CYS A 17 11.58 -14.44 0.79
N TYR A 18 10.75 -14.02 -0.17
CA TYR A 18 10.01 -14.96 -1.03
C TYR A 18 9.58 -14.30 -2.36
N GLU A 19 9.35 -15.13 -3.37
CA GLU A 19 8.86 -14.75 -4.69
C GLU A 19 7.34 -14.60 -4.72
N ASN A 20 6.82 -13.77 -5.62
CA ASN A 20 5.38 -13.56 -5.80
C ASN A 20 4.60 -14.88 -6.01
N LYS A 21 5.22 -15.89 -6.62
CA LYS A 21 4.60 -17.19 -6.82
C LYS A 21 4.22 -17.89 -5.52
N VAL A 22 5.02 -17.70 -4.46
CA VAL A 22 4.72 -18.23 -3.13
C VAL A 22 3.45 -17.59 -2.57
N TYR A 23 3.31 -16.27 -2.74
CA TYR A 23 2.10 -15.55 -2.36
C TYR A 23 0.88 -16.03 -3.16
N GLU A 24 0.97 -16.12 -4.48
CA GLU A 24 -0.13 -16.56 -5.35
C GLU A 24 -0.62 -17.97 -4.98
N ASN A 25 0.31 -18.90 -4.74
CA ASN A 25 0.00 -20.25 -4.32
C ASN A 25 -0.72 -20.26 -2.95
N ALA A 26 -0.25 -19.46 -2.00
CA ALA A 26 -0.86 -19.35 -0.69
C ALA A 26 -2.29 -18.78 -0.77
N VAL A 27 -2.51 -17.71 -1.56
CA VAL A 27 -3.86 -17.17 -1.78
C VAL A 27 -4.76 -18.23 -2.40
N THR A 28 -4.31 -18.90 -3.46
CA THR A 28 -5.07 -19.97 -4.12
C THR A 28 -5.50 -21.08 -3.14
N LEU A 29 -4.58 -21.54 -2.28
CA LEU A 29 -4.87 -22.58 -1.29
C LEU A 29 -5.88 -22.12 -0.23
N LEU A 30 -5.79 -20.86 0.21
CA LEU A 30 -6.76 -20.27 1.16
C LEU A 30 -8.15 -20.13 0.53
N LYS A 31 -8.22 -19.66 -0.73
CA LYS A 31 -9.48 -19.51 -1.45
C LYS A 31 -10.17 -20.85 -1.70
N LYS A 32 -9.41 -21.92 -2.00
CA LYS A 32 -9.95 -23.30 -2.07
C LYS A 32 -10.59 -23.79 -0.77
N LYS A 33 -10.22 -23.20 0.37
CA LYS A 33 -10.78 -23.49 1.70
C LYS A 33 -11.83 -22.46 2.14
N ASN A 34 -12.29 -21.58 1.24
CA ASN A 34 -13.22 -20.49 1.54
C ASN A 34 -12.73 -19.54 2.65
N ILE A 35 -11.42 -19.34 2.77
CA ILE A 35 -10.84 -18.40 3.74
C ILE A 35 -10.63 -17.05 3.06
N ASN A 36 -11.13 -15.98 3.69
CA ASN A 36 -10.95 -14.62 3.22
C ASN A 36 -9.48 -14.19 3.31
N VAL A 37 -8.98 -13.56 2.25
CA VAL A 37 -7.61 -13.08 2.16
C VAL A 37 -7.58 -11.56 2.18
N VAL A 38 -6.83 -11.00 3.13
CA VAL A 38 -6.52 -9.57 3.16
C VAL A 38 -5.04 -9.38 2.86
N THR A 39 -4.74 -8.64 1.80
CA THR A 39 -3.36 -8.41 1.34
C THR A 39 -2.84 -7.05 1.77
N HIS A 40 -1.61 -7.04 2.27
CA HIS A 40 -0.89 -5.84 2.69
C HIS A 40 0.08 -5.40 1.59
N ILE A 41 0.01 -4.12 1.21
CA ILE A 41 0.86 -3.47 0.21
C ILE A 41 1.47 -2.22 0.85
N ILE A 42 2.76 -2.00 0.66
CA ILE A 42 3.46 -0.80 1.10
C ILE A 42 3.57 0.15 -0.08
N LEU A 43 3.16 1.40 0.12
CA LEU A 43 3.19 2.46 -0.87
C LEU A 43 4.40 3.37 -0.63
N GLY A 44 5.13 3.67 -1.70
CA GLY A 44 6.29 4.57 -1.66
C GLY A 44 7.59 3.86 -1.26
N LEU A 45 7.71 2.57 -1.58
CA LEU A 45 8.99 1.87 -1.45
C LEU A 45 10.07 2.53 -2.31
N PRO A 46 11.36 2.47 -1.92
CA PRO A 46 12.43 3.11 -2.68
C PRO A 46 12.44 2.66 -4.15
N GLU A 47 12.60 3.61 -5.07
CA GLU A 47 12.57 3.42 -6.53
C GLU A 47 11.24 2.90 -7.11
N GLU A 48 10.16 2.82 -6.34
CA GLU A 48 8.82 2.56 -6.91
C GLU A 48 8.11 3.86 -7.27
N ASP A 49 7.42 3.84 -8.40
CA ASP A 49 6.52 4.91 -8.82
C ASP A 49 5.04 4.50 -8.73
N TYR A 50 4.15 5.36 -9.21
CA TYR A 50 2.70 5.08 -9.26
C TYR A 50 2.36 3.79 -10.03
N SER A 51 3.06 3.52 -11.13
CA SER A 51 2.84 2.34 -11.96
C SER A 51 3.19 1.06 -11.21
N ASP A 52 4.28 1.05 -10.43
CA ASP A 52 4.65 -0.07 -9.58
C ASP A 52 3.61 -0.35 -8.48
N MET A 53 3.16 0.70 -7.80
CA MET A 53 2.12 0.60 -6.77
C MET A 53 0.79 0.10 -7.35
N LEU A 54 0.38 0.63 -8.50
CA LEU A 54 -0.82 0.19 -9.20
C LEU A 54 -0.70 -1.27 -9.68
N SER A 55 0.46 -1.66 -10.20
CA SER A 55 0.75 -3.04 -10.60
C SER A 55 0.66 -3.99 -9.41
N SER A 56 1.13 -3.57 -8.23
CA SER A 56 1.01 -4.35 -6.99
C SER A 56 -0.44 -4.53 -6.54
N VAL A 57 -1.25 -3.47 -6.62
CA VAL A 57 -2.69 -3.54 -6.34
C VAL A 57 -3.38 -4.49 -7.32
N ARG A 58 -3.18 -4.31 -8.64
CA ARG A 58 -3.77 -5.16 -9.68
C ARG A 58 -3.33 -6.62 -9.54
N TYR A 59 -2.07 -6.86 -9.18
CA TYR A 59 -1.57 -8.20 -8.91
C TYR A 59 -2.33 -8.85 -7.75
N ALA A 60 -2.49 -8.16 -6.63
CA ALA A 60 -3.23 -8.68 -5.48
C ALA A 60 -4.71 -8.94 -5.79
N VAL A 61 -5.37 -8.05 -6.54
CA VAL A 61 -6.75 -8.21 -7.03
C VAL A 61 -6.85 -9.46 -7.91
N LYS A 62 -5.97 -9.60 -8.91
CA LYS A 62 -5.94 -10.74 -9.82
C LYS A 62 -5.67 -12.07 -9.09
N SER A 63 -4.86 -12.05 -8.03
CA SER A 63 -4.62 -13.23 -7.20
C SER A 63 -5.83 -13.68 -6.38
N GLY A 64 -6.90 -12.87 -6.29
CA GLY A 64 -8.13 -13.22 -5.57
C GLY A 64 -8.16 -12.74 -4.12
N THR A 65 -7.51 -11.61 -3.81
CA THR A 65 -7.65 -10.96 -2.49
C THR A 65 -9.09 -10.46 -2.28
N ASP A 66 -9.60 -10.60 -1.06
CA ASP A 66 -10.92 -10.11 -0.65
C ASP A 66 -10.85 -8.72 0.00
N GLY A 67 -9.66 -8.35 0.49
CA GLY A 67 -9.41 -7.04 1.06
C GLY A 67 -7.98 -6.57 0.87
N LEU A 68 -7.77 -5.26 1.01
CA LEU A 68 -6.47 -4.61 0.90
C LEU A 68 -6.18 -3.72 2.10
N LYS A 69 -4.91 -3.73 2.53
CA LYS A 69 -4.32 -2.77 3.45
C LYS A 69 -3.24 -2.02 2.69
N LEU A 70 -3.52 -0.77 2.35
CA LEU A 70 -2.58 0.14 1.70
C LEU A 70 -1.83 0.92 2.77
N GLN A 71 -0.59 0.53 3.02
CA GLN A 71 0.25 1.06 4.07
C GLN A 71 1.22 2.08 3.50
N LEU A 72 1.24 3.31 4.03
CA LEU A 72 2.31 4.26 3.73
C LEU A 72 3.66 3.70 4.23
N LEU A 73 4.72 3.84 3.43
CA LEU A 73 6.08 3.59 3.89
C LEU A 73 6.43 4.50 5.08
N HIS A 74 6.81 3.89 6.19
CA HIS A 74 7.37 4.57 7.34
C HIS A 74 8.85 4.22 7.49
N ILE A 75 9.67 5.22 7.68
CA ILE A 75 11.03 5.09 8.19
C ILE A 75 10.92 4.97 9.70
N LEU A 76 11.29 3.81 10.24
CA LEU A 76 11.16 3.49 11.66
C LEU A 76 12.55 3.38 12.32
N LYS A 77 12.65 3.85 13.55
CA LYS A 77 13.86 3.82 14.36
C LYS A 77 14.39 2.40 14.54
N GLY A 78 15.71 2.25 14.45
CA GLY A 78 16.42 0.98 14.61
C GLY A 78 16.35 0.06 13.39
N THR A 79 15.65 0.45 12.32
CA THR A 79 15.56 -0.37 11.11
C THR A 79 16.76 -0.17 10.20
N GLU A 80 17.01 -1.15 9.33
CA GLU A 80 17.99 -1.00 8.25
C GLU A 80 17.58 0.11 7.28
N LEU A 81 16.28 0.29 7.07
CA LEU A 81 15.77 1.36 6.21
C LEU A 81 16.04 2.76 6.79
N GLU A 82 15.99 2.95 8.11
CA GLU A 82 16.43 4.21 8.74
C GLU A 82 17.90 4.50 8.42
N ARG A 83 18.79 3.51 8.58
CA ARG A 83 20.22 3.68 8.27
C ARG A 83 20.45 4.05 6.82
N GLN A 84 19.75 3.39 5.89
CA GLN A 84 19.82 3.70 4.46
C GLN A 84 19.32 5.11 4.17
N TYR A 85 18.17 5.48 4.75
CA TYR A 85 17.56 6.80 4.55
C TYR A 85 18.44 7.93 5.10
N LEU A 86 19.04 7.77 6.28
CA LEU A 86 19.93 8.77 6.86
C LEU A 86 21.24 8.93 6.07
N LYS A 87 21.75 7.83 5.48
CA LYS A 87 22.96 7.86 4.65
C LYS A 87 22.71 8.48 3.28
N ALA A 88 21.60 8.13 2.65
CA ALA A 88 21.21 8.61 1.33
C ALA A 88 19.68 8.79 1.27
N PRO A 89 19.17 9.98 1.64
CA PRO A 89 17.74 10.23 1.65
C PRO A 89 17.12 10.04 0.26
N PHE A 90 15.97 9.40 0.22
CA PHE A 90 15.13 9.28 -0.97
C PHE A 90 13.80 10.01 -0.78
N PRO A 91 13.08 10.36 -1.85
CA PRO A 91 11.79 11.03 -1.72
C PRO A 91 10.77 10.19 -0.94
N LEU A 92 10.09 10.82 0.02
CA LEU A 92 8.94 10.25 0.71
C LEU A 92 7.67 11.00 0.29
N PHE A 93 6.52 10.36 0.45
CA PHE A 93 5.24 11.01 0.19
C PHE A 93 5.03 12.26 1.06
N THR A 94 4.47 13.30 0.45
CA THR A 94 3.77 14.34 1.19
C THR A 94 2.34 13.86 1.47
N LEU A 95 1.64 14.49 2.41
CA LEU A 95 0.22 14.21 2.64
C LEU A 95 -0.59 14.34 1.33
N ASP A 96 -0.31 15.36 0.54
CA ASP A 96 -1.06 15.66 -0.67
C ASP A 96 -0.84 14.58 -1.73
N SER A 97 0.41 14.27 -2.07
CA SER A 97 0.73 13.25 -3.08
C SER A 97 0.34 11.83 -2.65
N TYR A 98 0.41 11.52 -1.35
CA TYR A 98 -0.10 10.26 -0.81
C TYR A 98 -1.61 10.12 -1.01
N THR A 99 -2.36 11.16 -0.63
CA THR A 99 -3.83 11.10 -0.69
C THR A 99 -4.35 11.12 -2.11
N ASP A 100 -3.65 11.76 -3.05
CA ASP A 100 -3.91 11.59 -4.49
C ASP A 100 -3.71 10.15 -4.92
N THR A 101 -2.56 9.56 -4.58
CA THR A 101 -2.23 8.17 -4.90
C THR A 101 -3.28 7.20 -4.35
N ILE A 102 -3.75 7.39 -3.11
CA ILE A 102 -4.81 6.56 -2.52
C ILE A 102 -6.11 6.66 -3.33
N VAL A 103 -6.54 7.87 -3.70
CA VAL A 103 -7.78 8.06 -4.49
C VAL A 103 -7.63 7.45 -5.89
N ASP A 104 -6.45 7.56 -6.50
CA ASP A 104 -6.18 7.01 -7.83
C ASP A 104 -6.15 5.48 -7.81
N LEU A 105 -5.48 4.87 -6.82
CA LEU A 105 -5.50 3.42 -6.63
C LEU A 105 -6.90 2.90 -6.28
N ALA A 106 -7.67 3.60 -5.44
CA ALA A 106 -9.01 3.16 -5.05
C ALA A 106 -9.96 3.05 -6.25
N GLN A 107 -9.85 3.94 -7.24
CA GLN A 107 -10.65 3.88 -8.46
C GLN A 107 -10.42 2.60 -9.28
N GLU A 108 -9.24 1.99 -9.13
CA GLU A 108 -8.81 0.77 -9.83
C GLU A 108 -9.12 -0.50 -9.04
N ILE A 109 -9.61 -0.37 -7.80
CA ILE A 109 -9.93 -1.49 -6.91
C ILE A 109 -11.43 -1.80 -7.02
N PRO A 110 -11.83 -3.03 -7.42
CA PRO A 110 -13.22 -3.43 -7.49
C PRO A 110 -14.01 -3.14 -6.20
N ALA A 111 -15.28 -2.75 -6.33
CA ALA A 111 -16.11 -2.36 -5.18
C ALA A 111 -16.38 -3.52 -4.19
N ASN A 112 -16.25 -4.78 -4.64
CA ASN A 112 -16.38 -5.96 -3.79
C ASN A 112 -15.12 -6.26 -2.94
N ILE A 113 -14.01 -5.55 -3.15
CA ILE A 113 -12.78 -5.70 -2.35
C ILE A 113 -12.75 -4.65 -1.25
N VAL A 114 -12.64 -5.09 -0.01
CA VAL A 114 -12.67 -4.17 1.15
C VAL A 114 -11.32 -3.47 1.31
N LEU A 115 -11.32 -2.13 1.28
CA LEU A 115 -10.17 -1.34 1.74
C LEU A 115 -10.15 -1.29 3.27
N HIS A 116 -9.50 -2.27 3.90
CA HIS A 116 -9.40 -2.37 5.38
C HIS A 116 -8.61 -1.21 5.98
N ARG A 117 -7.64 -0.67 5.24
CA ARG A 117 -6.75 0.39 5.71
C ARG A 117 -6.17 1.16 4.53
N ILE A 118 -6.15 2.49 4.67
CA ILE A 118 -5.54 3.44 3.71
C ILE A 118 -4.50 4.37 4.36
N THR A 119 -4.22 4.18 5.65
CA THR A 119 -3.13 4.84 6.39
C THR A 119 -2.88 4.03 7.67
N GLY A 120 -1.63 3.93 8.10
CA GLY A 120 -1.24 3.06 9.23
C GLY A 120 -0.64 3.81 10.40
N ASP A 121 -0.60 3.13 11.53
CA ASP A 121 -0.13 3.68 12.79
C ASP A 121 1.36 3.37 12.96
N GLY A 122 2.22 4.37 12.87
CA GLY A 122 3.54 4.30 13.50
C GLY A 122 3.40 4.67 14.97
N LYS A 123 4.06 3.95 15.89
CA LYS A 123 4.23 4.47 17.24
C LYS A 123 5.01 5.77 17.14
N LYS A 124 4.52 6.83 17.78
CA LYS A 124 5.06 8.18 17.64
C LYS A 124 6.55 8.24 17.99
N GLU A 125 6.97 7.41 18.93
CA GLU A 125 8.33 7.30 19.45
C GLU A 125 9.28 6.58 18.49
N GLU A 126 8.74 5.77 17.58
CA GLU A 126 9.49 4.95 16.62
C GLU A 126 9.48 5.55 15.20
N LEU A 127 8.55 6.47 14.89
CA LEU A 127 8.43 7.05 13.55
C LEU A 127 9.45 8.18 13.32
N VAL A 128 10.37 7.95 12.37
CA VAL A 128 11.39 8.93 11.97
C VAL A 128 10.85 9.82 10.84
N ALA A 129 10.26 9.22 9.80
CA ALA A 129 9.68 9.94 8.68
C ALA A 129 8.67 9.08 7.87
N PRO A 130 7.73 9.68 7.13
CA PRO A 130 7.28 11.07 7.30
C PRO A 130 6.45 11.22 8.59
N LEU A 131 6.39 12.42 9.17
CA LEU A 131 5.71 12.65 10.46
C LEU A 131 4.23 13.06 10.35
N TRP A 132 3.81 13.56 9.19
CA TRP A 132 2.41 13.95 8.94
C TRP A 132 1.36 12.84 9.13
N PRO A 133 1.64 11.53 8.98
CA PRO A 133 0.66 10.47 9.22
C PRO A 133 0.21 10.35 10.67
N LEU A 134 0.96 10.93 11.62
CA LEU A 134 0.58 10.95 13.03
C LEU A 134 -0.75 11.68 13.28
N ASP A 135 -1.11 12.64 12.42
CA ASP A 135 -2.44 13.26 12.42
C ASP A 135 -3.41 12.48 11.52
N LYS A 136 -3.83 11.30 11.99
CA LYS A 136 -4.72 10.39 11.23
C LYS A 136 -6.00 11.06 10.77
N ARG A 137 -6.57 11.94 11.61
CA ARG A 137 -7.80 12.67 11.29
C ARG A 137 -7.58 13.56 10.08
N ARG A 138 -6.46 14.29 10.03
CA ARG A 138 -6.09 15.10 8.87
C ARG A 138 -5.91 14.26 7.61
N VAL A 139 -5.27 13.09 7.70
CA VAL A 139 -5.12 12.16 6.56
C VAL A 139 -6.48 11.72 6.02
N LEU A 140 -7.34 11.18 6.86
CA LEU A 140 -8.66 10.67 6.45
C LEU A 140 -9.56 11.78 5.88
N ASN A 141 -9.56 12.96 6.51
CA ASN A 141 -10.32 14.11 6.01
C ASN A 141 -9.82 14.56 4.63
N THR A 142 -8.50 14.51 4.41
CA THR A 142 -7.91 14.88 3.12
C THR A 142 -8.29 13.88 2.03
N VAL A 143 -8.23 12.58 2.30
CA VAL A 143 -8.70 11.54 1.35
C VAL A 143 -10.17 11.75 1.01
N HIS A 144 -11.02 11.91 2.02
CA HIS A 144 -12.46 12.10 1.82
C HIS A 144 -12.78 13.38 1.03
N ARG A 145 -12.07 14.49 1.32
CA ARG A 145 -12.16 15.72 0.55
C ARG A 145 -11.79 15.50 -0.92
N LYS A 146 -10.69 14.79 -1.20
CA LYS A 146 -10.25 14.51 -2.57
C LYS A 146 -11.23 13.66 -3.37
N PHE A 147 -11.86 12.65 -2.74
CA PHE A 147 -12.94 11.90 -3.40
C PHE A 147 -14.11 12.81 -3.82
N LYS A 148 -14.51 13.74 -2.94
CA LYS A 148 -15.58 14.71 -3.23
C LYS A 148 -15.20 15.70 -4.34
N GLU A 149 -14.03 16.33 -4.22
CA GLU A 149 -13.55 17.32 -5.20
C GLU A 149 -13.38 16.71 -6.60
N ARG A 150 -12.89 15.46 -6.67
CA ARG A 150 -12.70 14.73 -7.94
C ARG A 150 -13.98 14.05 -8.44
N ASN A 151 -15.09 14.14 -7.70
CA ASN A 151 -16.35 13.44 -7.96
C ASN A 151 -16.13 11.97 -8.35
N THR A 152 -15.38 11.23 -7.52
CA THR A 152 -14.96 9.86 -7.80
C THR A 152 -15.22 8.92 -6.62
N ASN A 153 -15.13 7.61 -6.85
CA ASN A 153 -15.34 6.58 -5.85
C ASN A 153 -14.49 5.34 -6.15
N GLN A 154 -14.44 4.41 -5.20
CA GLN A 154 -13.76 3.13 -5.39
C GLN A 154 -14.38 2.36 -6.56
N GLY A 155 -13.52 1.78 -7.41
CA GLY A 155 -13.94 0.96 -8.54
C GLY A 155 -14.44 1.75 -9.77
N LYS A 156 -14.40 3.09 -9.76
CA LYS A 156 -14.88 3.92 -10.89
C LYS A 156 -14.21 3.58 -12.24
N LYS A 157 -12.99 3.07 -12.23
CA LYS A 157 -12.21 2.70 -13.43
C LYS A 157 -12.19 1.20 -13.71
N VAL A 158 -12.88 0.40 -12.91
CA VAL A 158 -13.01 -1.04 -13.14
C VAL A 158 -14.12 -1.26 -14.15
N TYR A 159 -13.75 -1.68 -15.36
CA TYR A 159 -14.71 -2.13 -16.37
C TYR A 159 -15.08 -3.58 -16.07
N LEU A 160 -16.40 -3.87 -16.06
CA LEU A 160 -16.96 -5.21 -15.92
C LEU A 160 -16.74 -6.05 -17.19
#